data_AF-A0A2P5HSG1-F1
#
_entry.id   AF-A0A2P5HSG1-F1
#
_cell.length_a   1.000
_cell.length_b   1.000
_cell.length_c   1.000
_cell.angle_alpha   90.00
_cell.angle_beta   90.00
_cell.angle_gamma   90.00
#
_symmetry.space_group_name_H-M   'P 1'
#
loop_
_entity.id
_entity.type
_entity.pdbx_description
1 polymer ?
#
loop_
_entity_poly.entity_id
_entity_poly.type
_entity_poly.pdbx_seq_one_letter_code
_entity_poly.pdbx_strand_id
1 'polypeptide(L)'
;MASSTGNNGWAQLRQQARTLESQTESLFHTYSQFSTAPNIPQKPTEEERTTEAKLEDLLSKRENVITQLNRLLDSDATLTSSALKQNNLSLLREKLAAHNKDLARLKSNLSEARNRANLLSNVRDDIESYRASNPEQAEADYMLEERRRVDRSHDAADSVLSQAYAVQESFTLQRETLANINRRITLAASHVPGINSLIGRISARKQRDGVIMGSFVAFCFLMFYFFL
;
A
#
# COMPACT_ATOMS: atom_id res chain seq x y z
N MET A 1 -31.83 12.83 31.20
CA MET A 1 -32.58 12.03 30.22
C MET A 1 -32.42 12.53 28.78
N ALA A 2 -32.24 13.84 28.52
CA ALA A 2 -32.00 14.35 27.17
C ALA A 2 -30.59 13.99 26.59
N SER A 3 -29.54 14.00 27.43
CA SER A 3 -28.16 13.76 27.01
C SER A 3 -27.85 12.33 26.53
N SER A 4 -28.58 11.32 27.01
CA SER A 4 -28.41 9.93 26.56
C SER A 4 -28.95 9.72 25.14
N THR A 5 -30.01 10.45 24.78
CA THR A 5 -30.65 10.36 23.46
C THR A 5 -29.78 10.99 22.38
N GLY A 6 -29.19 12.17 22.65
CA GLY A 6 -28.24 12.84 21.75
C GLY A 6 -26.98 12.01 21.50
N ASN A 7 -26.45 11.36 22.53
CA ASN A 7 -25.26 10.51 22.39
C ASN A 7 -25.51 9.26 21.53
N ASN A 8 -26.68 8.63 21.67
CA ASN A 8 -27.07 7.48 20.84
C ASN A 8 -27.31 7.89 19.38
N GLY A 9 -27.98 9.02 19.14
CA GLY A 9 -28.20 9.57 17.79
C GLY A 9 -26.89 9.92 17.08
N TRP A 10 -25.93 10.51 17.80
CA TRP A 10 -24.59 10.80 17.26
C TRP A 10 -23.85 9.51 16.86
N ALA A 11 -23.89 8.47 17.70
CA ALA A 11 -23.23 7.20 17.41
C ALA A 11 -23.82 6.53 16.16
N GLN A 12 -25.15 6.55 16.01
CA GLN A 12 -25.84 6.01 14.84
C GLN A 12 -25.48 6.76 13.56
N LEU A 13 -25.55 8.09 13.56
CA LEU A 13 -25.21 8.91 12.39
C LEU A 13 -23.73 8.78 12.01
N ARG A 14 -22.82 8.68 12.99
CA ARG A 14 -21.40 8.42 12.73
C ARG A 14 -21.19 7.05 12.09
N GLN A 15 -21.88 6.02 12.58
CA GLN A 15 -21.79 4.69 11.99
C GLN A 15 -22.31 4.70 10.55
N GLN A 16 -23.42 5.38 10.29
CA GLN A 16 -23.95 5.58 8.94
C GLN A 16 -22.97 6.33 8.02
N ALA A 17 -22.31 7.38 8.50
CA ALA A 17 -21.31 8.10 7.72
C ALA A 17 -20.12 7.19 7.33
N ARG A 18 -19.70 6.31 8.24
CA ARG A 18 -18.62 5.33 8.01
C ARG A 18 -19.00 4.23 7.03
N THR A 19 -20.24 3.73 7.09
CA THR A 19 -20.70 2.71 6.14
C THR A 19 -20.80 3.28 4.73
N LEU A 20 -21.37 4.49 4.59
CA LEU A 20 -21.42 5.19 3.30
C LEU A 20 -20.02 5.50 2.76
N GLU A 21 -19.08 5.85 3.64
CA GLU A 21 -17.68 6.03 3.28
C GLU A 21 -17.04 4.77 2.71
N SER A 22 -17.17 3.64 3.37
CA SER A 22 -16.64 2.35 2.88
C SER A 22 -17.25 1.95 1.53
N GLN A 23 -18.56 2.20 1.34
CA GLN A 23 -19.22 2.02 0.04
C GLN A 23 -18.70 2.96 -1.04
N THR A 24 -18.33 4.19 -0.67
CA THR A 24 -17.74 5.15 -1.60
C THR A 24 -16.36 4.67 -2.06
N GLU A 25 -15.53 4.17 -1.13
CA GLU A 25 -14.19 3.66 -1.42
C GLU A 25 -14.22 2.44 -2.36
N SER A 26 -15.15 1.51 -2.16
CA SER A 26 -15.29 0.35 -3.04
C SER A 26 -15.75 0.72 -4.45
N LEU A 27 -16.65 1.70 -4.57
CA LEU A 27 -17.05 2.23 -5.86
C LEU A 27 -15.95 3.03 -6.53
N PHE A 28 -15.11 3.77 -5.79
CA PHE A 28 -13.94 4.44 -6.38
C PHE A 28 -12.94 3.45 -6.97
N HIS A 29 -12.69 2.34 -6.28
CA HIS A 29 -11.84 1.29 -6.83
C HIS A 29 -12.41 0.79 -8.16
N THR A 30 -13.71 0.47 -8.20
CA THR A 30 -14.40 0.02 -9.42
C THR A 30 -14.33 1.09 -10.52
N TYR A 31 -14.59 2.36 -10.19
CA TYR A 31 -14.59 3.45 -11.16
C TYR A 31 -13.19 3.72 -11.74
N SER A 32 -12.15 3.61 -10.92
CA SER A 32 -10.77 3.80 -11.36
C SER A 32 -10.33 2.75 -12.39
N GLN A 33 -10.89 1.53 -12.33
CA GLN A 33 -10.58 0.44 -13.27
C GLN A 33 -10.98 0.77 -14.71
N PHE A 34 -12.01 1.60 -14.91
CA PHE A 34 -12.41 2.03 -16.26
C PHE A 34 -11.31 2.83 -16.97
N SER A 35 -10.46 3.55 -16.22
CA SER A 35 -9.36 4.35 -16.78
C SER A 35 -8.11 3.53 -17.08
N THR A 36 -7.98 2.35 -16.47
CA THR A 36 -6.82 1.44 -16.66
C THR A 36 -7.12 0.28 -17.61
N ALA A 37 -8.35 0.19 -18.12
CA ALA A 37 -8.74 -0.86 -19.04
C ALA A 37 -7.88 -0.79 -20.32
N PRO A 38 -7.40 -1.93 -20.87
CA PRO A 38 -6.54 -1.94 -22.05
C PRO A 38 -7.23 -1.44 -23.31
N ASN A 39 -8.57 -1.52 -23.35
CA ASN A 39 -9.39 -0.99 -24.43
C ASN A 39 -10.50 -0.12 -23.83
N ILE A 40 -10.27 1.19 -23.80
CA ILE A 40 -11.23 2.16 -23.27
C ILE A 40 -12.25 2.47 -24.37
N PRO A 41 -13.55 2.22 -24.17
CA PRO A 41 -14.56 2.51 -25.16
C PRO A 41 -14.63 4.01 -25.50
N GLN A 42 -14.89 4.32 -26.78
CA GLN A 42 -15.00 5.70 -27.27
C GLN A 42 -16.15 6.49 -26.61
N LYS A 43 -17.17 5.79 -26.10
CA LYS A 43 -18.31 6.35 -25.39
C LYS A 43 -18.37 5.77 -23.98
N PRO A 44 -18.81 6.54 -22.96
CA PRO A 44 -19.03 6.03 -21.63
C PRO A 44 -19.92 4.79 -21.66
N THR A 45 -19.48 3.71 -21.02
CA THR A 45 -20.28 2.48 -20.89
C THR A 45 -21.45 2.73 -19.94
N GLU A 46 -22.55 2.00 -20.08
CA GLU A 46 -23.68 2.12 -19.15
C GLU A 46 -23.26 1.80 -17.71
N GLU A 47 -22.32 0.87 -17.53
CA GLU A 47 -21.71 0.54 -16.24
C GLU A 47 -20.91 1.70 -15.63
N GLU A 48 -20.17 2.47 -16.44
CA GLU A 48 -19.44 3.67 -16.01
C GLU A 48 -20.42 4.75 -15.55
N ARG A 49 -21.45 5.02 -16.36
CA ARG A 49 -22.45 6.04 -16.04
C ARG A 49 -23.25 5.69 -14.78
N THR A 50 -23.61 4.42 -14.62
CA THR A 50 -24.33 3.96 -13.43
C THR A 50 -23.46 3.96 -12.18
N THR A 51 -22.16 3.64 -12.28
CA THR A 51 -21.23 3.73 -11.15
C THR A 51 -20.92 5.18 -10.77
N GLU A 52 -20.76 6.07 -11.74
CA GLU A 52 -20.63 7.51 -11.53
C GLU A 52 -21.86 8.09 -10.81
N ALA A 53 -23.07 7.80 -11.30
CA ALA A 53 -24.30 8.25 -10.67
C ALA A 53 -24.45 7.73 -9.23
N LYS A 54 -24.04 6.48 -8.97
CA LYS A 54 -24.02 5.91 -7.61
C LYS A 54 -23.01 6.62 -6.70
N LEU A 55 -21.83 6.99 -7.22
CA LEU A 55 -20.83 7.76 -6.47
C LEU A 55 -21.36 9.15 -6.10
N GLU A 56 -21.98 9.86 -7.04
CA GLU A 56 -22.59 11.17 -6.80
C GLU A 56 -23.72 11.09 -5.75
N ASP A 57 -24.58 10.08 -5.84
CA ASP A 57 -25.65 9.83 -4.85
C ASP A 57 -25.09 9.51 -3.46
N LEU A 58 -24.06 8.67 -3.34
CA LEU A 58 -23.43 8.37 -2.05
C LEU A 58 -22.76 9.60 -1.44
N LEU A 59 -22.08 10.43 -2.24
CA LEU A 59 -21.45 11.66 -1.77
C LEU A 59 -22.51 12.65 -1.25
N SER A 60 -23.61 12.81 -1.97
CA SER A 60 -24.76 13.63 -1.53
C SER A 60 -25.38 13.09 -0.22
N LYS A 61 -25.57 11.77 -0.11
CA LYS A 61 -26.05 11.13 1.14
C LYS A 61 -25.10 11.37 2.31
N ARG A 62 -23.78 11.27 2.08
CA ARG A 62 -22.77 11.55 3.10
C ARG A 62 -22.79 13.00 3.54
N GLU A 63 -22.92 13.94 2.61
CA GLU A 63 -23.07 15.37 2.91
C GLU A 63 -24.28 15.60 3.83
N ASN A 64 -25.44 15.04 3.49
CA ASN A 64 -26.64 15.13 4.31
C ASN A 64 -26.44 14.60 5.74
N VAL A 65 -25.80 13.43 5.89
CA VAL A 65 -25.50 12.85 7.22
C VAL A 65 -24.53 13.74 8.01
N ILE A 66 -23.51 14.31 7.35
CA ILE A 66 -22.57 15.25 7.97
C ILE A 66 -23.28 16.53 8.42
N THR A 67 -24.23 17.05 7.63
CA THR A 67 -25.06 18.20 8.02
C THR A 67 -25.93 17.87 9.23
N GLN A 68 -26.52 16.68 9.29
CA GLN A 68 -27.29 16.23 10.45
C GLN A 68 -26.41 16.08 11.70
N LEU A 69 -25.22 15.50 11.56
CA LEU A 69 -24.23 15.43 12.65
C LEU A 69 -23.87 16.81 13.17
N ASN A 70 -23.65 17.79 12.30
CA ASN A 70 -23.36 19.17 12.70
C ASN A 70 -24.51 19.79 13.48
N ARG A 71 -25.75 19.70 12.97
CA ARG A 71 -26.94 20.24 13.66
C ARG A 71 -27.14 19.61 15.04
N LEU A 72 -26.93 18.30 15.15
CA LEU A 72 -27.04 17.59 16.42
C LEU A 72 -25.98 18.08 17.42
N LEU A 73 -24.77 18.36 16.94
CA LEU A 73 -23.67 18.88 17.75
C LEU A 73 -23.87 20.33 18.18
N ASP A 74 -24.53 21.14 17.36
CA ASP A 74 -24.92 22.52 17.70
C ASP A 74 -26.10 22.57 18.68
N SER A 75 -26.98 21.55 18.67
CA SER A 75 -28.20 21.50 19.50
C SER A 75 -28.00 21.00 20.93
N ASP A 76 -26.92 20.28 21.22
CA ASP A 76 -26.67 19.69 22.53
C ASP A 76 -25.33 20.16 23.10
N ALA A 77 -25.39 21.08 24.08
CA ALA A 77 -24.22 21.68 24.71
C ALA A 77 -23.25 20.64 25.33
N THR A 78 -23.75 19.47 25.72
CA THR A 78 -22.91 18.38 26.25
C THR A 78 -22.11 17.67 25.15
N LEU A 79 -22.64 17.65 23.92
CA LEU A 79 -21.96 17.13 22.74
C LEU A 79 -21.00 18.17 22.16
N THR A 80 -21.37 19.45 22.15
CA THR A 80 -20.53 20.56 21.69
C THR A 80 -19.23 20.68 22.48
N SER A 81 -19.29 20.47 23.80
CA SER A 81 -18.13 20.51 24.70
C SER A 81 -17.13 19.37 24.45
N SER A 82 -17.53 18.31 23.75
CA SER A 82 -16.65 17.19 23.45
C SER A 82 -15.72 17.48 22.26
N ALA A 83 -14.48 17.84 22.55
CA ALA A 83 -13.42 18.05 21.55
C ALA A 83 -13.25 16.85 20.59
N LEU A 84 -13.44 15.62 21.08
CA LEU A 84 -13.35 14.40 20.28
C LEU A 84 -14.45 14.32 19.20
N LYS A 85 -15.67 14.77 19.51
CA LYS A 85 -16.80 14.72 18.57
C LYS A 85 -16.68 15.81 17.51
N GLN A 86 -16.22 17.00 17.90
CA GLN A 86 -15.86 18.09 16.99
C GLN A 86 -14.77 17.65 16.01
N ASN A 87 -13.69 17.04 16.51
CA ASN A 87 -12.61 16.52 15.66
C ASN A 87 -13.08 15.41 14.70
N ASN A 88 -13.98 14.52 15.16
CA ASN A 88 -14.54 13.51 14.26
C ASN A 88 -15.36 14.14 13.12
N LEU A 89 -16.14 15.18 13.42
CA LEU A 89 -16.92 15.87 12.40
C LEU A 89 -16.01 16.59 11.40
N SER A 90 -14.92 17.22 11.85
CA SER A 90 -13.94 17.84 10.95
C SER A 90 -13.28 16.82 10.03
N LEU A 91 -12.89 15.66 10.55
CA LEU A 91 -12.31 14.57 9.75
C LEU A 91 -13.30 14.01 8.71
N LEU A 92 -14.58 13.85 9.07
CA LEU A 92 -15.61 13.41 8.13
C LEU A 92 -15.81 14.41 6.98
N ARG A 93 -15.78 15.72 7.29
CA ARG A 93 -15.85 16.80 6.27
C ARG A 93 -14.64 16.82 5.37
N GLU A 94 -13.44 16.71 5.94
CA GLU A 94 -12.20 16.68 5.20
C GLU A 94 -12.18 15.50 4.22
N LYS A 95 -12.57 14.31 4.70
CA LYS A 95 -12.61 13.10 3.87
C LYS A 95 -13.69 13.18 2.77
N LEU A 96 -14.85 13.77 3.05
CA LEU A 96 -15.85 14.07 2.01
C LEU A 96 -15.28 15.02 0.95
N ALA A 97 -14.60 16.10 1.36
CA ALA A 97 -14.01 17.06 0.44
C ALA A 97 -12.89 16.45 -0.41
N ALA A 98 -12.07 15.56 0.17
CA ALA A 98 -11.08 14.79 -0.56
C ALA A 98 -11.73 13.90 -1.61
N HIS A 99 -12.74 13.11 -1.23
CA HIS A 99 -13.46 12.21 -2.14
C HIS A 99 -14.13 12.97 -3.30
N ASN A 100 -14.69 14.16 -3.06
CA ASN A 100 -15.24 15.01 -4.14
C ASN A 100 -14.16 15.43 -5.16
N LYS A 101 -12.96 15.81 -4.69
CA LYS A 101 -11.83 16.15 -5.56
C LYS A 101 -11.34 14.92 -6.33
N ASP A 102 -11.31 13.77 -5.68
CA ASP A 102 -10.87 12.52 -6.30
C ASP A 102 -11.84 12.06 -7.40
N LEU A 103 -13.16 12.20 -7.20
CA LEU A 103 -14.13 11.94 -8.27
C LEU A 103 -13.90 12.83 -9.49
N ALA A 104 -13.69 14.14 -9.28
CA ALA A 104 -13.41 15.07 -10.38
C ALA A 104 -12.10 14.71 -11.12
N ARG A 105 -11.05 14.33 -10.37
CA ARG A 105 -9.78 13.86 -10.94
C ARG A 105 -9.95 12.58 -11.75
N LEU A 106 -10.66 11.60 -11.21
CA LEU A 106 -10.92 10.33 -11.92
C LEU A 106 -11.72 10.56 -13.21
N LYS A 107 -12.72 11.43 -13.19
CA LYS A 107 -13.47 11.84 -14.41
C LYS A 107 -12.55 12.47 -15.46
N SER A 108 -11.66 13.37 -15.04
CA SER A 108 -10.68 14.00 -15.93
C SER A 108 -9.72 12.97 -16.53
N ASN A 109 -9.14 12.11 -15.69
CA ASN A 109 -8.19 11.08 -16.12
C ASN A 109 -8.83 10.09 -17.10
N LEU A 110 -10.08 9.68 -16.84
CA LEU A 110 -10.81 8.79 -17.74
C LEU A 110 -11.11 9.45 -19.10
N SER A 111 -11.50 10.72 -19.09
CA SER A 111 -11.70 11.51 -20.32
C SER A 111 -10.39 11.63 -21.13
N GLU A 112 -9.28 11.93 -20.45
CA GLU A 112 -7.96 12.03 -21.09
C GLU A 112 -7.49 10.68 -21.65
N ALA A 113 -7.64 9.61 -20.87
CA ALA A 113 -7.29 8.26 -21.30
C ALA A 113 -8.13 7.83 -22.52
N ARG A 114 -9.42 8.17 -22.55
CA ARG A 114 -10.31 7.95 -23.69
C ARG A 114 -9.89 8.77 -24.91
N ASN A 115 -9.57 10.05 -24.74
CA ASN A 115 -9.08 10.89 -25.84
C ASN A 115 -7.78 10.33 -26.43
N ARG A 116 -6.86 9.89 -25.57
CA ARG A 116 -5.62 9.23 -26.01
C ARG A 116 -5.90 7.93 -26.77
N ALA A 117 -6.82 7.10 -26.29
CA ALA A 117 -7.21 5.87 -26.97
C ALA A 117 -7.82 6.15 -28.35
N ASN A 118 -8.68 7.16 -28.47
CA ASN A 118 -9.28 7.59 -29.73
C ASN A 118 -8.23 8.08 -30.74
N LEU A 119 -7.27 8.90 -30.28
CA LEU A 119 -6.18 9.37 -31.13
C LEU A 119 -5.30 8.21 -31.62
N LEU A 120 -4.97 7.26 -30.73
CA LEU A 120 -4.15 6.11 -31.09
C LEU A 120 -4.86 5.15 -32.05
N SER A 121 -6.17 4.98 -31.95
CA SER A 121 -6.93 4.14 -32.89
C SER A 121 -6.86 4.71 -34.30
N ASN A 122 -7.24 5.99 -34.47
CA ASN A 122 -7.23 6.63 -35.78
C ASN A 122 -5.83 6.68 -36.40
N VAL A 123 -4.81 6.96 -35.58
CA VAL A 123 -3.42 6.97 -36.05
C VAL A 123 -2.94 5.57 -36.41
N ARG A 124 -3.35 4.51 -35.70
CA ARG A 124 -3.01 3.13 -36.08
C ARG A 124 -3.65 2.74 -37.41
N ASP A 125 -4.93 3.08 -37.61
CA ASP A 125 -5.64 2.78 -38.84
C ASP A 125 -5.03 3.53 -40.04
N ASP A 126 -4.64 4.80 -39.86
CA ASP A 126 -3.92 5.58 -40.88
C ASP A 126 -2.51 5.04 -41.15
N ILE A 127 -1.76 4.63 -40.12
CA ILE A 127 -0.43 4.03 -40.30
C ILE A 127 -0.54 2.68 -41.00
N GLU A 128 -1.51 1.86 -40.65
CA GLU A 128 -1.72 0.55 -41.26
C GLU A 128 -2.17 0.67 -42.72
N SER A 129 -3.08 1.61 -43.02
CA SER A 129 -3.46 1.90 -44.41
C SER A 129 -2.30 2.48 -45.23
N TYR A 130 -1.49 3.38 -44.67
CA TYR A 130 -0.28 3.90 -45.33
C TYR A 130 0.76 2.79 -45.59
N ARG A 131 0.97 1.89 -44.62
CA ARG A 131 1.87 0.74 -44.79
C ARG A 131 1.34 -0.22 -45.85
N ALA A 132 0.02 -0.43 -45.90
CA ALA A 132 -0.61 -1.26 -46.92
C ALA A 132 -0.52 -0.65 -48.33
N SER A 133 -0.54 0.68 -48.46
CA SER A 133 -0.38 1.36 -49.75
C SER A 133 1.08 1.42 -50.23
N ASN A 134 2.06 1.34 -49.32
CA ASN A 134 3.48 1.49 -49.62
C ASN A 134 4.34 0.38 -48.97
N PRO A 135 4.29 -0.86 -49.49
CA PRO A 135 4.92 -2.02 -48.86
C PRO A 135 6.46 -1.94 -48.81
N GLU A 136 7.13 -1.44 -49.85
CA GLU A 136 8.60 -1.31 -49.86
C GLU A 136 9.10 -0.31 -48.79
N GLN A 137 8.36 0.77 -48.59
CA GLN A 137 8.71 1.80 -47.63
C GLN A 137 8.40 1.35 -46.18
N ALA A 138 7.31 0.59 -46.01
CA ALA A 138 6.98 -0.06 -44.74
C ALA A 138 8.03 -1.09 -44.30
N GLU A 139 8.60 -1.85 -45.24
CA GLU A 139 9.69 -2.79 -44.96
C GLU A 139 10.97 -2.06 -44.52
N ALA A 140 11.34 -0.97 -45.22
CA ALA A 140 12.49 -0.16 -44.84
C ALA A 140 12.33 0.47 -43.43
N ASP A 141 11.15 1.01 -43.12
CA ASP A 141 10.85 1.55 -41.79
C ASP A 141 10.87 0.47 -40.70
N TYR A 142 10.37 -0.74 -41.02
CA TYR A 142 10.44 -1.88 -40.12
C TYR A 142 11.90 -2.27 -39.81
N MET A 143 12.77 -2.32 -40.82
CA MET A 143 14.19 -2.60 -40.62
C MET A 143 14.90 -1.52 -39.78
N LEU A 144 14.52 -0.25 -39.92
CA LEU A 144 15.03 0.84 -39.07
C LEU A 144 14.54 0.73 -37.62
N GLU A 145 13.26 0.40 -37.40
CA GLU A 145 12.69 0.15 -36.07
C GLU A 145 13.36 -1.07 -35.41
N GLU A 146 13.63 -2.12 -36.18
CA GLU A 146 14.36 -3.31 -35.74
C GLU A 146 15.74 -2.94 -35.22
N ARG A 147 16.50 -2.15 -36.00
CA ARG A 147 17.81 -1.64 -35.58
C ARG A 147 17.72 -0.84 -34.28
N ARG A 148 16.77 0.09 -34.18
CA ARG A 148 16.55 0.86 -32.93
C ARG A 148 16.22 -0.02 -31.75
N ARG A 149 15.46 -1.11 -31.96
CA ARG A 149 15.13 -2.08 -30.90
C ARG A 149 16.36 -2.85 -30.45
N VAL A 150 17.22 -3.27 -31.39
CA VAL A 150 18.52 -3.90 -31.09
C VAL A 150 19.41 -2.94 -30.31
N ASP A 151 19.55 -1.69 -30.76
CA ASP A 151 20.36 -0.67 -30.08
C ASP A 151 19.87 -0.44 -28.63
N ARG A 152 18.55 -0.26 -28.44
CA ARG A 152 17.94 -0.13 -27.10
C ARG A 152 18.17 -1.36 -26.21
N SER A 153 18.14 -2.56 -26.78
CA SER A 153 18.42 -3.79 -26.05
C SER A 153 19.89 -3.86 -25.62
N HIS A 154 20.79 -3.35 -26.45
CA HIS A 154 22.22 -3.26 -26.14
C HIS A 154 22.45 -2.26 -24.99
N ASP A 155 21.87 -1.07 -25.07
CA ASP A 155 21.96 -0.06 -24.01
C ASP A 155 21.42 -0.58 -22.66
N ALA A 156 20.32 -1.35 -22.68
CA ALA A 156 19.77 -1.98 -21.49
C ALA A 156 20.74 -3.03 -20.91
N ALA A 157 21.35 -3.85 -21.77
CA ALA A 157 22.36 -4.83 -21.34
C ALA A 157 23.59 -4.14 -20.73
N ASP A 158 24.06 -3.05 -21.34
CA ASP A 158 25.18 -2.24 -20.84
C ASP A 158 24.84 -1.59 -19.49
N SER A 159 23.61 -1.11 -19.31
CA SER A 159 23.13 -0.59 -18.02
C SER A 159 23.13 -1.66 -16.93
N VAL A 160 22.67 -2.88 -17.24
CA VAL A 160 22.68 -4.00 -16.29
C VAL A 160 24.11 -4.40 -15.94
N LEU A 161 25.01 -4.43 -16.93
CA LEU A 161 26.42 -4.73 -16.71
C LEU A 161 27.09 -3.66 -15.82
N SER A 162 26.84 -2.38 -16.09
CA SER A 162 27.32 -1.27 -15.26
C SER A 162 26.80 -1.38 -13.83
N GLN A 163 25.52 -1.69 -13.64
CA GLN A 163 24.93 -1.90 -12.32
C GLN A 163 25.57 -3.10 -11.60
N ALA A 164 25.85 -4.20 -12.31
CA ALA A 164 26.52 -5.36 -11.75
C ALA A 164 27.94 -5.03 -11.27
N TYR A 165 28.70 -4.24 -12.04
CA TYR A 165 30.02 -3.75 -11.62
C TYR A 165 29.95 -2.86 -10.37
N ALA A 166 28.99 -1.93 -10.31
CA ALA A 166 28.79 -1.08 -9.14
C ALA A 166 28.43 -1.91 -7.89
N VAL A 167 27.62 -2.97 -8.05
CA VAL A 167 27.29 -3.90 -6.96
C VAL A 167 28.52 -4.69 -6.51
N GLN A 168 29.35 -5.19 -7.44
CA GLN A 168 30.60 -5.89 -7.11
C GLN A 168 31.57 -5.00 -6.32
N GLU A 169 31.72 -3.74 -6.73
CA GLU A 169 32.53 -2.76 -6.00
C GLU A 169 31.95 -2.52 -4.60
N SER A 170 30.62 -2.36 -4.49
CA SER A 170 29.95 -2.18 -3.19
C SER A 170 30.17 -3.37 -2.25
N PHE A 171 30.17 -4.61 -2.75
CA PHE A 171 30.45 -5.80 -1.94
C PHE A 171 31.90 -5.86 -1.50
N THR A 172 32.83 -5.42 -2.34
CA THR A 172 34.25 -5.32 -1.98
C THR A 172 34.44 -4.33 -0.82
N LEU A 173 33.81 -3.15 -0.92
CA LEU A 173 33.82 -2.14 0.15
C LEU A 173 33.13 -2.64 1.42
N GLN A 174 31.99 -3.33 1.31
CA GLN A 174 31.29 -3.94 2.45
C GLN A 174 32.13 -5.02 3.13
N ARG A 175 32.90 -5.81 2.37
CA ARG A 175 33.82 -6.80 2.95
C ARG A 175 34.92 -6.15 3.77
N GLU A 176 35.48 -5.05 3.28
CA GLU A 176 36.48 -4.27 4.02
C GLU A 176 35.89 -3.65 5.30
N THR A 177 34.67 -3.10 5.22
CA THR A 177 34.00 -2.54 6.39
C THR A 177 33.69 -3.61 7.44
N LEU A 178 33.23 -4.80 7.03
CA LEU A 178 33.00 -5.94 7.93
C LEU A 178 34.30 -6.44 8.56
N ALA A 179 35.40 -6.50 7.82
CA ALA A 179 36.71 -6.84 8.38
C ALA A 179 37.16 -5.82 9.43
N ASN A 180 36.95 -4.52 9.16
CA ASN A 180 37.22 -3.44 10.10
C ASN A 180 36.33 -3.50 11.34
N ILE A 181 35.04 -3.82 11.18
CA ILE A 181 34.10 -4.04 12.30
C ILE A 181 34.56 -5.23 13.13
N ASN A 182 34.90 -6.36 12.51
CA ASN A 182 35.39 -7.55 13.21
C ASN A 182 36.66 -7.23 14.02
N ARG A 183 37.61 -6.49 13.43
CA ARG A 183 38.82 -6.03 14.14
C ARG A 183 38.47 -5.13 15.32
N ARG A 184 37.54 -4.18 15.17
CA ARG A 184 37.09 -3.31 16.26
C ARG A 184 36.34 -4.07 17.37
N ILE A 185 35.48 -5.03 17.02
CA ILE A 185 34.80 -5.90 17.98
C ILE A 185 35.80 -6.74 18.75
N THR A 186 36.79 -7.33 18.06
CA THR A 186 37.84 -8.13 18.69
C THR A 186 38.68 -7.27 19.65
N LEU A 187 39.04 -6.05 19.25
CA LEU A 187 39.74 -5.09 20.11
C LEU A 187 38.88 -4.66 21.31
N ALA A 188 37.61 -4.34 21.10
CA ALA A 188 36.68 -3.99 22.18
C ALA A 188 36.47 -5.15 23.17
N ALA A 189 36.32 -6.38 22.67
CA ALA A 189 36.22 -7.58 23.49
C ALA A 189 37.50 -7.81 24.33
N SER A 190 38.68 -7.45 23.80
CA SER A 190 39.94 -7.51 24.56
C SER A 190 40.06 -6.43 25.65
N HIS A 191 39.34 -5.31 25.51
CA HIS A 191 39.33 -4.20 26.48
C HIS A 191 38.20 -4.27 27.51
N VAL A 192 37.24 -5.20 27.40
CA VAL A 192 36.21 -5.45 28.43
C VAL A 192 36.58 -6.70 29.24
N PRO A 193 37.44 -6.59 30.27
CA PRO A 193 37.73 -7.70 31.17
C PRO A 193 36.45 -8.06 31.95
N GLY A 194 36.00 -9.32 31.83
CA GLY A 194 34.90 -9.86 32.66
C GLY A 194 33.73 -10.51 31.90
N ILE A 195 33.60 -10.32 30.57
CA ILE A 195 32.53 -10.98 29.79
C ILE A 195 32.65 -12.51 29.85
N ASN A 196 33.86 -13.06 29.79
CA ASN A 196 34.07 -14.50 29.87
C ASN A 196 33.67 -15.07 31.26
N SER A 197 33.81 -14.28 32.34
CA SER A 197 33.38 -14.68 33.68
C SER A 197 31.84 -14.62 33.81
N LEU A 198 31.20 -13.61 33.23
CA LEU A 198 29.74 -13.49 33.22
C LEU A 198 29.06 -14.58 32.37
N ILE A 199 29.59 -14.88 31.18
CA ILE A 199 29.11 -15.99 30.34
C ILE A 199 29.25 -17.33 31.07
N GLY A 200 30.37 -17.54 31.78
CA GLY A 200 30.61 -18.74 32.57
C GLY A 200 29.62 -18.89 33.73
N ARG A 201 29.32 -17.80 34.45
CA ARG A 201 28.34 -17.80 35.55
C ARG A 201 26.91 -18.08 35.08
N ILE A 202 26.52 -17.59 33.91
CA ILE A 202 25.19 -17.84 33.31
C ILE A 202 25.07 -19.31 32.89
N SER A 203 26.08 -19.85 32.19
CA SER A 203 26.08 -21.26 31.76
C SER A 203 26.06 -22.24 32.95
N ALA A 204 26.84 -21.95 34.00
CA ALA A 204 26.88 -22.78 35.21
C ALA A 204 25.56 -22.80 35.99
N ARG A 205 24.75 -21.74 35.91
CA ARG A 205 23.40 -21.74 36.51
C ARG A 205 22.45 -22.66 35.73
N LYS A 206 22.45 -22.57 34.40
CA LYS A 206 21.61 -23.38 33.52
C LYS A 206 21.92 -24.88 33.62
N GLN A 207 23.19 -25.26 33.76
CA GLN A 207 23.57 -26.66 33.97
C GLN A 207 23.06 -27.21 35.31
N ARG A 208 23.11 -26.42 36.39
CA ARG A 208 22.59 -26.83 37.70
C ARG A 208 21.08 -27.07 37.65
N ASP A 209 20.32 -26.18 37.04
CA ASP A 209 18.86 -26.33 36.92
C ASP A 209 18.50 -27.57 36.08
N GLY A 210 19.26 -27.86 35.01
CA GLY A 210 19.08 -29.06 34.20
C GLY A 210 19.39 -30.37 34.96
N VAL A 211 20.44 -30.38 35.79
CA VAL A 211 20.77 -31.54 36.63
C VAL A 211 19.70 -31.78 37.70
N ILE A 212 19.17 -30.72 38.32
CA ILE A 212 18.12 -30.82 39.34
C ILE A 212 16.81 -31.36 38.72
N MET A 213 16.41 -30.83 37.56
CA MET A 213 15.22 -31.33 36.85
C MET A 213 15.40 -32.77 36.37
N GLY A 214 16.57 -33.11 35.81
CA GLY A 214 16.89 -34.46 35.36
C GLY A 214 16.89 -35.49 36.49
N SER A 215 17.48 -35.15 37.65
CA SER A 215 17.49 -36.04 38.81
C SER A 215 16.10 -36.24 39.40
N PHE A 216 15.27 -35.20 39.43
CA PHE A 216 13.87 -35.29 39.87
C PHE A 216 13.06 -36.24 38.99
N VAL A 217 13.16 -36.09 37.66
CA VAL A 217 12.47 -36.97 36.70
C VAL A 217 12.94 -38.42 36.84
N ALA A 218 14.26 -38.64 36.91
CA ALA A 218 14.82 -39.99 37.09
C ALA A 218 14.36 -40.65 38.40
N PHE A 219 14.30 -39.88 39.49
CA PHE A 219 13.80 -40.37 40.78
C PHE A 219 12.33 -40.77 40.70
N CYS A 220 11.47 -39.93 40.09
CA CYS A 220 10.05 -40.27 39.89
C CYS A 220 9.88 -41.55 39.07
N PHE A 221 10.67 -41.75 38.00
CA PHE A 221 10.62 -42.97 37.21
C PHE A 221 11.06 -44.22 37.99
N LEU A 222 12.14 -44.13 38.78
CA LEU A 222 12.59 -45.24 39.61
C LEU A 222 11.56 -45.61 40.68
N MET A 223 10.95 -44.61 41.32
CA MET A 223 9.92 -44.86 42.33
C MET A 223 8.69 -45.52 41.72
N PHE A 224 8.27 -45.07 40.52
CA PHE A 224 7.17 -45.70 39.79
C PHE A 224 7.48 -47.15 39.42
N TYR A 225 8.69 -47.44 38.93
CA TYR A 225 9.10 -48.80 38.57
C TYR A 225 9.20 -49.76 39.76
N PHE A 226 9.55 -49.26 40.96
CA PHE A 226 9.72 -50.12 42.12
C PHE A 226 8.40 -50.39 42.88
N PHE A 227 7.44 -49.47 42.77
CA PHE A 227 6.17 -49.55 43.51
C PHE A 227 5.01 -50.12 42.68
N LEU A 228 5.20 -50.34 41.37
CA LEU A 228 4.25 -50.92 40.43
C LEU A 228 4.82 -52.22 39.84
#